data_AF-A0A8T4Y599-F1
#
_entry.id   AF-A0A8T4Y599-F1
#
_cell.length_a   1.000
_cell.length_b   1.000
_cell.length_c   1.000
_cell.angle_alpha   90.00
_cell.angle_beta   90.00
_cell.angle_gamma   90.00
#
_symmetry.space_group_name_H-M   'P 1'
#
loop_
_entity.id
_entity.type
_entity.pdbx_description
1 polymer ?
#
loop_
_entity_poly.entity_id
_entity_poly.type
_entity_poly.pdbx_seq_one_letter_code
_entity_poly.pdbx_strand_id
1 'polypeptide(L)'
;MMRQAGIEWIRVGFPYPFRDRLHSELSQRFLERVEHVKGLVKKGFKIMGVTPLEGAFRFSRELGKSVWHSDLPTWAGTFDVDSFYEAYREGCREIGKRTAGLVGLWQISNEMDIRIFRGSMTVEQAARFLTEGSVGVKEGNPEAETSINPAGLGADGRWLFKTLYAKGGNLFDYAGIDGYFGSWAPGGPESWLPVLEEIHRVTKVPVIIHEWGYSSIGRVKERPKGSPPEGWNGWNCYEKAWYNVWKKEHSEAEQAEFVKAAMELFAGIPYLAGNFFFRWRDPPT
;
A
#
# COMPACT_ATOMS: atom_id res chain seq x y z
N MET A 1 8.18 -1.32 -23.86
CA MET A 1 6.73 -1.21 -23.59
C MET A 1 6.43 -0.29 -22.40
N MET A 2 6.66 -0.66 -21.12
CA MET A 2 6.35 0.21 -19.97
C MET A 2 6.97 1.62 -20.04
N ARG A 3 8.29 1.73 -20.22
CA ARG A 3 8.96 3.05 -20.34
C ARG A 3 8.54 3.85 -21.57
N GLN A 4 8.17 3.18 -22.66
CA GLN A 4 7.64 3.84 -23.87
C GLN A 4 6.26 4.42 -23.63
N ALA A 5 5.50 3.85 -22.69
CA ALA A 5 4.22 4.39 -22.21
C ALA A 5 4.39 5.48 -21.14
N GLY A 6 5.61 5.98 -20.89
CA GLY A 6 5.89 7.01 -19.90
C GLY A 6 5.96 6.52 -18.45
N ILE A 7 5.96 5.20 -18.22
CA ILE A 7 6.05 4.65 -16.86
C ILE A 7 7.52 4.60 -16.41
N GLU A 8 7.86 5.43 -15.43
CA GLU A 8 9.21 5.53 -14.87
C GLU A 8 9.39 4.80 -13.54
N TRP A 9 8.31 4.67 -12.77
CA TRP A 9 8.36 4.15 -11.40
C TRP A 9 7.70 2.78 -11.29
N ILE A 10 8.29 1.92 -10.46
CA ILE A 10 7.73 0.60 -10.12
C ILE A 10 7.63 0.49 -8.59
N ARG A 11 6.44 0.12 -8.10
CA ARG A 11 6.20 -0.19 -6.69
C ARG A 11 6.48 -1.66 -6.41
N VAL A 12 7.30 -1.92 -5.40
CA VAL A 12 7.87 -3.26 -5.14
C VAL A 12 7.84 -3.58 -3.65
N GLY A 13 7.14 -4.66 -3.28
CA GLY A 13 7.13 -5.16 -1.91
C GLY A 13 8.38 -5.96 -1.53
N PHE A 14 8.86 -5.73 -0.31
CA PHE A 14 9.99 -6.42 0.30
C PHE A 14 9.51 -7.39 1.38
N PRO A 15 9.97 -8.66 1.37
CA PRO A 15 9.74 -9.59 2.47
C PRO A 15 10.60 -9.22 3.68
N TYR A 16 10.25 -9.74 4.85
CA TYR A 16 11.07 -9.57 6.05
C TYR A 16 12.48 -10.20 5.84
N PRO A 17 13.56 -9.51 6.27
CA PRO A 17 14.90 -9.87 5.82
C PRO A 17 15.54 -11.02 6.60
N PHE A 18 15.25 -11.21 7.89
CA PHE A 18 15.92 -12.25 8.69
C PHE A 18 15.16 -13.57 8.68
N ARG A 19 15.91 -14.69 8.67
CA ARG A 19 15.34 -16.04 8.65
C ARG A 19 14.86 -16.49 10.03
N ASP A 20 15.76 -16.52 11.01
CA ASP A 20 15.53 -17.27 12.25
C ASP A 20 15.45 -16.40 13.51
N ARG A 21 16.14 -15.26 13.52
CA ARG A 21 16.12 -14.26 14.60
C ARG A 21 16.75 -12.96 14.11
N LEU A 22 16.69 -11.91 14.93
CA LEU A 22 17.38 -10.65 14.64
C LEU A 22 18.88 -10.88 14.41
N HIS A 23 19.39 -10.20 13.38
CA HIS A 23 20.78 -10.28 12.94
C HIS A 23 21.25 -11.69 12.54
N SER A 24 20.32 -12.62 12.30
CA SER A 24 20.65 -13.93 11.71
C SER A 24 21.00 -13.80 10.23
N GLU A 25 21.20 -14.94 9.57
CA GLU A 25 21.23 -15.02 8.12
C GLU A 25 20.00 -14.36 7.49
N LEU A 26 20.23 -13.68 6.38
CA LEU A 26 19.19 -13.08 5.57
C LEU A 26 18.44 -14.17 4.80
N SER A 27 17.14 -13.99 4.65
CA SER A 27 16.30 -14.90 3.89
C SER A 27 16.62 -14.82 2.40
N GLN A 28 16.60 -15.98 1.73
CA GLN A 28 16.83 -16.05 0.29
C GLN A 28 15.82 -15.19 -0.49
N ARG A 29 14.56 -15.20 -0.08
CA ARG A 29 13.49 -14.38 -0.69
C ARG A 29 13.80 -12.88 -0.65
N PHE A 30 14.41 -12.40 0.44
CA PHE A 30 14.83 -11.00 0.55
C PHE A 30 16.00 -10.69 -0.39
N LEU A 31 17.03 -11.55 -0.42
CA LEU A 31 18.19 -11.36 -1.32
C LEU A 31 17.77 -11.35 -2.79
N GLU A 32 16.91 -12.29 -3.20
CA GLU A 32 16.34 -12.33 -4.55
C GLU A 32 15.55 -11.07 -4.88
N ARG A 33 14.82 -10.50 -3.90
CA ARG A 33 14.10 -9.25 -4.07
C ARG A 33 15.05 -8.07 -4.31
N VAL A 34 16.16 -8.00 -3.57
CA VAL A 34 17.19 -6.97 -3.76
C VAL A 34 17.81 -7.07 -5.16
N GLU A 35 18.16 -8.28 -5.61
CA GLU A 35 18.71 -8.49 -6.97
C GLU A 35 17.69 -8.15 -8.06
N HIS A 36 16.41 -8.47 -7.86
CA HIS A 36 15.34 -8.05 -8.76
C HIS A 36 15.29 -6.52 -8.88
N VAL A 37 15.33 -5.80 -7.75
CA VAL A 37 15.33 -4.33 -7.74
C VAL A 37 16.56 -3.75 -8.43
N LYS A 38 17.75 -4.30 -8.21
CA LYS A 38 18.96 -3.92 -8.98
C LYS A 38 18.75 -4.12 -10.48
N GLY A 39 18.11 -5.21 -10.88
CA GLY A 39 17.76 -5.48 -12.27
C GLY A 39 16.80 -4.44 -12.88
N LEU A 40 15.83 -3.94 -12.10
CA LEU A 40 14.91 -2.89 -12.53
C LEU A 40 15.61 -1.52 -12.64
N VAL A 41 16.45 -1.16 -11.65
CA VAL A 41 17.24 0.08 -11.68
C VAL A 41 18.20 0.11 -12.88
N LYS A 42 18.87 -1.01 -13.18
CA LYS A 42 19.72 -1.14 -14.39
C LYS A 42 18.95 -0.94 -15.71
N LYS A 43 17.64 -1.18 -15.72
CA LYS A 43 16.75 -0.92 -16.87
C LYS A 43 16.25 0.53 -16.92
N GLY A 44 16.63 1.36 -15.95
CA GLY A 44 16.28 2.77 -15.84
C GLY A 44 14.95 3.04 -15.14
N PHE A 45 14.43 2.10 -14.34
CA PHE A 45 13.27 2.35 -13.50
C PHE A 45 13.67 2.93 -12.15
N LYS A 46 12.86 3.86 -11.65
CA LYS A 46 12.89 4.32 -10.27
C LYS A 46 11.99 3.41 -9.43
N ILE A 47 12.32 3.23 -8.16
CA ILE A 47 11.67 2.23 -7.32
C ILE A 47 11.05 2.91 -6.11
N MET A 48 9.80 2.55 -5.87
CA MET A 48 9.14 2.73 -4.59
C MET A 48 9.07 1.38 -3.88
N GLY A 49 9.65 1.30 -2.69
CA GLY A 49 9.59 0.11 -1.85
C GLY A 49 8.31 0.06 -1.02
N VAL A 50 7.84 -1.15 -0.73
CA VAL A 50 6.87 -1.40 0.33
C VAL A 50 7.54 -2.28 1.37
N THR A 51 7.58 -1.83 2.63
CA THR A 51 8.14 -2.63 3.73
C THR A 51 7.28 -3.87 3.98
N PRO A 52 7.76 -4.86 4.76
CA PRO A 52 6.95 -6.02 5.10
C PRO A 52 5.65 -5.58 5.77
N LEU A 53 4.55 -6.23 5.43
CA LEU A 53 3.27 -6.05 6.11
C LEU A 53 3.32 -6.78 7.44
N GLU A 54 2.39 -6.47 8.36
CA GLU A 54 2.15 -7.35 9.50
C GLU A 54 1.55 -8.68 9.02
N GLY A 55 0.65 -8.60 8.05
CA GLY A 55 0.07 -9.74 7.35
C GLY A 55 -1.19 -9.35 6.59
N ALA A 56 -2.01 -10.34 6.29
CA ALA A 56 -3.36 -10.11 5.77
C ALA A 56 -4.30 -11.28 6.04
N PHE A 57 -5.60 -10.99 6.16
CA PHE A 57 -6.64 -12.02 6.07
C PHE A 57 -6.73 -12.58 4.65
N ARG A 58 -6.76 -13.91 4.55
CA ARG A 58 -7.00 -14.62 3.28
C ARG A 58 -7.99 -15.76 3.49
N PHE A 59 -8.76 -16.09 2.46
CA PHE A 59 -9.70 -17.20 2.52
C PHE A 59 -8.96 -18.54 2.44
N SER A 60 -9.10 -19.38 3.47
CA SER A 60 -8.65 -20.77 3.45
C SER A 60 -9.79 -21.65 2.92
N ARG A 61 -9.57 -22.25 1.74
CA ARG A 61 -10.53 -23.21 1.16
C ARG A 61 -10.69 -24.46 2.04
N GLU A 62 -9.59 -24.90 2.67
CA GLU A 62 -9.57 -26.06 3.55
C GLU A 62 -10.45 -25.85 4.78
N LEU A 63 -10.36 -24.67 5.40
CA LEU A 63 -11.09 -24.34 6.62
C LEU A 63 -12.47 -23.71 6.35
N GLY A 64 -12.79 -23.44 5.07
CA GLY A 64 -14.02 -22.75 4.67
C GLY A 64 -14.18 -21.34 5.25
N LYS A 65 -13.09 -20.72 5.71
CA LYS A 65 -13.12 -19.42 6.40
C LYS A 65 -11.87 -18.58 6.15
N SER A 66 -11.98 -17.29 6.40
CA SER A 66 -10.86 -16.36 6.43
C SER A 66 -9.93 -16.66 7.61
N VAL A 67 -8.64 -16.66 7.36
CA VAL A 67 -7.61 -16.81 8.40
C VAL A 67 -6.54 -15.74 8.23
N TRP A 68 -5.95 -15.34 9.36
CA TRP A 68 -4.84 -14.43 9.39
C TRP A 68 -3.58 -15.12 8.86
N HIS A 69 -2.87 -14.48 7.94
CA HIS A 69 -1.54 -14.89 7.50
C HIS A 69 -0.57 -13.78 7.82
N SER A 70 0.30 -14.00 8.82
CA SER A 70 1.37 -13.05 9.13
C SER A 70 2.45 -13.10 8.06
N ASP A 71 2.93 -11.92 7.67
CA ASP A 71 4.09 -11.75 6.81
C ASP A 71 5.38 -11.63 7.64
N LEU A 72 5.25 -11.42 8.96
CA LEU A 72 6.35 -11.40 9.92
C LEU A 72 6.60 -12.79 10.51
N PRO A 73 7.86 -13.10 10.87
CA PRO A 73 8.18 -14.39 11.44
C PRO A 73 7.63 -14.55 12.86
N THR A 74 7.21 -15.76 13.22
CA THR A 74 6.61 -16.06 14.53
C THR A 74 7.52 -15.74 15.71
N TRP A 75 8.84 -15.83 15.53
CA TRP A 75 9.81 -15.50 16.57
C TRP A 75 9.86 -14.00 16.91
N ALA A 76 9.30 -13.12 16.06
CA ALA A 76 9.18 -11.69 16.36
C ALA A 76 8.17 -11.42 17.50
N GLY A 77 7.33 -12.40 17.86
CA GLY A 77 6.34 -12.27 18.91
C GLY A 77 5.05 -11.61 18.42
N THR A 78 4.36 -10.92 19.32
CA THR A 78 3.06 -10.27 19.06
C THR A 78 3.14 -8.77 19.26
N PHE A 79 2.22 -8.03 18.63
CA PHE A 79 2.11 -6.56 18.73
C PHE A 79 1.80 -6.01 20.14
N ASP A 80 1.64 -6.90 21.13
CA ASP A 80 1.43 -6.55 22.55
C ASP A 80 2.74 -6.34 23.32
N VAL A 81 3.89 -6.67 22.72
CA VAL A 81 5.22 -6.55 23.36
C VAL A 81 6.16 -5.69 22.53
N ASP A 82 7.08 -4.99 23.21
CA ASP A 82 8.02 -4.07 22.56
C ASP A 82 8.98 -4.78 21.59
N SER A 83 9.39 -6.01 21.90
CA SER A 83 10.31 -6.79 21.06
C SER A 83 9.76 -7.05 19.64
N PHE A 84 8.44 -7.04 19.45
CA PHE A 84 7.83 -7.15 18.13
C PHE A 84 8.12 -5.92 17.27
N TYR A 85 7.99 -4.73 17.86
CA TYR A 85 8.28 -3.46 17.18
C TYR A 85 9.78 -3.29 16.93
N GLU A 86 10.62 -3.67 17.87
CA GLU A 86 12.08 -3.71 17.69
C GLU A 86 12.47 -4.64 16.54
N ALA A 87 11.85 -5.82 16.47
CA ALA A 87 12.10 -6.75 15.37
C ALA A 87 11.66 -6.16 14.02
N TYR A 88 10.52 -5.49 13.97
CA TYR A 88 10.05 -4.85 12.75
C TYR A 88 10.96 -3.71 12.30
N ARG A 89 11.35 -2.82 13.21
CA ARG A 89 12.30 -1.73 12.96
C ARG A 89 13.62 -2.26 12.44
N GLU A 90 14.18 -3.27 13.09
CA GLU A 90 15.47 -3.86 12.70
C GLU A 90 15.40 -4.49 11.30
N GLY A 91 14.30 -5.17 10.99
CA GLY A 91 14.05 -5.66 9.64
C GLY A 91 13.99 -4.52 8.62
N CYS A 92 13.26 -3.46 8.92
CA CYS A 92 13.17 -2.28 8.06
C CYS A 92 14.52 -1.57 7.90
N ARG A 93 15.36 -1.56 8.94
CA ARG A 93 16.74 -1.04 8.90
C ARG A 93 17.64 -1.81 7.97
N GLU A 94 17.62 -3.14 8.06
CA GLU A 94 18.39 -3.97 7.13
C GLU A 94 17.89 -3.81 5.68
N ILE A 95 16.56 -3.69 5.48
CA ILE A 95 16.00 -3.37 4.16
C ILE A 95 16.54 -2.03 3.64
N GLY A 96 16.42 -0.96 4.43
CA GLY A 96 16.91 0.38 4.06
C GLY A 96 18.41 0.34 3.70
N LYS A 97 19.23 -0.27 4.55
CA LYS A 97 20.68 -0.42 4.32
C LYS A 97 21.01 -1.14 3.02
N ARG A 98 20.33 -2.26 2.73
CA ARG A 98 20.62 -3.08 1.54
C ARG A 98 20.10 -2.46 0.24
N THR A 99 19.21 -1.49 0.34
CA THR A 99 18.55 -0.83 -0.80
C THR A 99 18.93 0.64 -0.93
N ALA A 100 19.85 1.14 -0.10
CA ALA A 100 20.39 2.48 -0.22
C ALA A 100 20.96 2.73 -1.63
N GLY A 101 20.58 3.86 -2.22
CA GLY A 101 20.89 4.20 -3.61
C GLY A 101 20.10 3.44 -4.69
N LEU A 102 19.23 2.49 -4.30
CA LEU A 102 18.35 1.75 -5.22
C LEU A 102 16.87 2.15 -5.08
N VAL A 103 16.43 2.46 -3.86
CA VAL A 103 15.04 2.79 -3.54
C VAL A 103 15.00 4.12 -2.80
N GLY A 104 14.29 5.10 -3.38
CA GLY A 104 14.17 6.45 -2.82
C GLY A 104 12.88 6.67 -2.03
N LEU A 105 11.77 6.07 -2.48
CA LEU A 105 10.45 6.23 -1.85
C LEU A 105 10.03 4.94 -1.15
N TRP A 106 9.42 5.07 0.02
CA TRP A 106 8.94 3.95 0.82
C TRP A 106 7.51 4.16 1.28
N GLN A 107 6.68 3.17 1.00
CA GLN A 107 5.46 2.93 1.74
C GLN A 107 5.77 2.00 2.91
N ILE A 108 5.40 2.43 4.12
CA ILE A 108 5.50 1.61 5.31
C ILE A 108 4.21 0.80 5.49
N SER A 109 4.31 -0.52 5.39
CA SER A 109 3.19 -1.48 5.44
C SER A 109 2.06 -1.17 4.44
N ASN A 110 0.94 -1.89 4.51
CA ASN A 110 -0.21 -1.64 3.64
C ASN A 110 -1.48 -1.43 4.47
N GLU A 111 -2.25 -0.38 4.16
CA GLU A 111 -3.67 -0.25 4.51
C GLU A 111 -3.99 -0.59 5.98
N MET A 112 -3.12 -0.09 6.89
CA MET A 112 -3.24 -0.33 8.33
C MET A 112 -4.44 0.42 8.97
N ASP A 113 -5.24 1.13 8.17
CA ASP A 113 -6.54 1.66 8.59
C ASP A 113 -7.66 0.62 8.49
N ILE A 114 -7.45 -0.48 7.76
CA ILE A 114 -8.48 -1.49 7.53
C ILE A 114 -8.09 -2.88 8.07
N ARG A 115 -9.09 -3.59 8.56
CA ARG A 115 -8.95 -4.88 9.27
C ARG A 115 -8.29 -5.98 8.45
N ILE A 116 -8.49 -6.00 7.13
CA ILE A 116 -7.86 -7.01 6.26
C ILE A 116 -6.33 -7.00 6.35
N PHE A 117 -5.69 -5.85 6.55
CA PHE A 117 -4.22 -5.72 6.65
C PHE A 117 -3.72 -5.34 8.04
N ARG A 118 -4.55 -4.71 8.87
CA ARG A 118 -4.23 -4.41 10.29
C ARG A 118 -4.40 -5.64 11.20
N GLY A 119 -5.19 -6.62 10.78
CA GLY A 119 -5.50 -7.76 11.63
C GLY A 119 -6.28 -7.36 12.88
N SER A 120 -5.83 -7.82 14.04
CA SER A 120 -6.41 -7.51 15.35
C SER A 120 -5.76 -6.32 16.05
N MET A 121 -4.77 -5.66 15.43
CA MET A 121 -4.14 -4.48 16.04
C MET A 121 -5.16 -3.35 16.21
N THR A 122 -5.01 -2.57 17.28
CA THR A 122 -5.70 -1.28 17.40
C THR A 122 -5.09 -0.26 16.42
N VAL A 123 -5.79 0.86 16.19
CA VAL A 123 -5.26 1.92 15.31
C VAL A 123 -3.98 2.56 15.89
N GLU A 124 -3.84 2.58 17.21
CA GLU A 124 -2.65 3.05 17.92
C GLU A 124 -1.46 2.09 17.75
N GLN A 125 -1.70 0.78 17.90
CA GLN A 125 -0.68 -0.25 17.61
C GLN A 125 -0.24 -0.16 16.15
N ALA A 126 -1.18 0.04 15.22
CA ALA A 126 -0.88 0.27 13.81
C ALA A 126 -0.03 1.54 13.59
N ALA A 127 -0.35 2.64 14.25
CA ALA A 127 0.47 3.86 14.19
C ALA A 127 1.89 3.62 14.72
N ARG A 128 2.05 2.88 15.82
CA ARG A 128 3.37 2.49 16.34
C ARG A 128 4.14 1.64 15.32
N PHE A 129 3.49 0.66 14.71
CA PHE A 129 4.10 -0.19 13.70
C PHE A 129 4.60 0.59 12.49
N LEU A 130 3.76 1.51 11.97
CA LEU A 130 4.14 2.41 10.87
C LEU A 130 5.30 3.33 11.27
N THR A 131 5.30 3.84 12.50
CA THR A 131 6.39 4.68 13.03
C THR A 131 7.71 3.92 13.05
N GLU A 132 7.73 2.72 13.63
CA GLU A 132 8.94 1.91 13.79
C GLU A 132 9.48 1.41 12.44
N GLY A 133 8.61 1.12 11.48
CA GLY A 133 9.01 0.82 10.11
C GLY A 133 9.71 2.01 9.44
N SER A 134 9.15 3.21 9.55
CA SER A 134 9.75 4.44 9.02
C SER A 134 11.11 4.73 9.66
N VAL A 135 11.17 4.68 11.00
CA VAL A 135 12.44 4.87 11.73
C VAL A 135 13.48 3.86 11.28
N GLY A 136 13.12 2.57 11.21
CA GLY A 136 14.03 1.52 10.74
C GLY A 136 14.57 1.81 9.34
N VAL A 137 13.69 2.07 8.36
CA VAL A 137 14.13 2.39 6.99
C VAL A 137 15.11 3.57 6.98
N LYS A 138 14.79 4.67 7.68
CA LYS A 138 15.64 5.87 7.72
C LYS A 138 16.95 5.66 8.48
N GLU A 139 17.00 4.79 9.49
CA GLU A 139 18.26 4.40 10.13
C GLU A 139 19.17 3.61 9.19
N GLY A 140 18.59 2.78 8.32
CA GLY A 140 19.33 2.02 7.30
C GLY A 140 19.74 2.87 6.10
N ASN A 141 18.90 3.85 5.73
CA ASN A 141 19.12 4.77 4.62
C ASN A 141 18.54 6.15 4.98
N PRO A 142 19.36 7.09 5.49
CA PRO A 142 18.90 8.42 5.90
C PRO A 142 18.26 9.27 4.79
N GLU A 143 18.59 8.96 3.53
CA GLU A 143 18.04 9.65 2.34
C GLU A 143 16.68 9.07 1.89
N ALA A 144 16.17 8.04 2.56
CA ALA A 144 14.88 7.45 2.24
C ALA A 144 13.73 8.39 2.63
N GLU A 145 12.80 8.60 1.71
CA GLU A 145 11.52 9.24 1.98
C GLU A 145 10.46 8.17 2.27
N THR A 146 9.70 8.35 3.35
CA THR A 146 8.71 7.38 3.81
C THR A 146 7.31 7.96 3.89
N SER A 147 6.32 7.08 3.78
CA SER A 147 4.89 7.40 3.81
C SER A 147 4.09 6.24 4.38
N ILE A 148 2.82 6.51 4.69
CA ILE A 148 1.83 5.48 5.03
C ILE A 148 0.92 5.22 3.81
N ASN A 149 0.11 4.16 3.85
CA ASN A 149 -0.81 3.83 2.77
C ASN A 149 -2.22 3.41 3.23
N PRO A 150 -3.07 4.34 3.71
CA PRO A 150 -4.46 4.01 4.03
C PRO A 150 -5.29 3.67 2.78
N ALA A 151 -6.35 2.86 2.95
CA ALA A 151 -7.30 2.48 1.91
C ALA A 151 -8.41 3.52 1.66
N GLY A 152 -8.35 4.67 2.35
CA GLY A 152 -9.30 5.76 2.21
C GLY A 152 -9.29 6.72 3.41
N LEU A 153 -10.31 7.57 3.46
CA LEU A 153 -10.52 8.55 4.54
C LEU A 153 -11.63 8.13 5.50
N GLY A 154 -11.67 6.85 5.87
CA GLY A 154 -12.46 6.38 7.00
C GLY A 154 -11.99 6.99 8.33
N ALA A 155 -12.68 6.70 9.43
CA ALA A 155 -12.32 7.23 10.75
C ALA A 155 -10.85 6.93 11.12
N ASP A 156 -10.43 5.68 10.93
CA ASP A 156 -9.07 5.22 11.23
C ASP A 156 -8.03 5.83 10.27
N GLY A 157 -8.31 5.89 8.97
CA GLY A 157 -7.40 6.53 7.99
C GLY A 157 -7.19 8.02 8.28
N ARG A 158 -8.27 8.76 8.58
CA ARG A 158 -8.18 10.18 9.01
C ARG A 158 -7.40 10.32 10.31
N TRP A 159 -7.58 9.41 11.25
CA TRP A 159 -6.85 9.41 12.51
C TRP A 159 -5.35 9.17 12.25
N LEU A 160 -4.98 8.17 11.43
CA LEU A 160 -3.59 7.91 11.08
C LEU A 160 -2.92 9.12 10.41
N PHE A 161 -3.56 9.76 9.43
CA PHE A 161 -3.00 10.97 8.81
C PHE A 161 -2.81 12.10 9.83
N LYS A 162 -3.81 12.35 10.69
CA LYS A 162 -3.71 13.40 11.70
C LYS A 162 -2.63 13.12 12.73
N THR A 163 -2.51 11.87 13.19
CA THR A 163 -1.60 11.47 14.26
C THR A 163 -0.16 11.39 13.76
N LEU A 164 0.08 10.73 12.63
CA LEU A 164 1.43 10.45 12.14
C LEU A 164 2.07 11.64 11.43
N TYR A 165 1.28 12.59 10.93
CA TYR A 165 1.77 13.84 10.31
C TYR A 165 1.52 15.05 11.21
N ALA A 166 1.14 14.85 12.48
CA ALA A 166 1.08 15.94 13.44
C ALA A 166 2.46 16.57 13.60
N LYS A 167 2.49 17.91 13.59
CA LYS A 167 3.69 18.76 13.51
C LYS A 167 4.88 18.30 14.37
N GLY A 168 6.04 18.14 13.73
CA GLY A 168 7.36 18.26 14.37
C GLY A 168 8.35 17.14 14.07
N GLY A 169 7.87 15.94 13.73
CA GLY A 169 8.74 14.85 13.30
C GLY A 169 8.74 14.75 11.79
N ASN A 170 9.86 15.04 11.13
CA ASN A 170 10.10 14.74 9.71
C ASN A 170 10.20 13.22 9.45
N LEU A 171 9.34 12.44 10.09
CA LEU A 171 9.39 10.99 10.02
C LEU A 171 8.75 10.50 8.72
N PHE A 172 7.60 11.07 8.34
CA PHE A 172 6.95 10.81 7.06
C PHE A 172 7.07 12.04 6.16
N ASP A 173 7.60 11.84 4.96
CA ASP A 173 8.06 12.91 4.07
C ASP A 173 6.99 13.28 3.03
N TYR A 174 6.09 12.32 2.73
CA TYR A 174 4.96 12.48 1.83
C TYR A 174 3.79 11.61 2.28
N ALA A 175 2.58 11.95 1.86
CA ALA A 175 1.36 11.21 2.21
C ALA A 175 0.95 10.26 1.07
N GLY A 176 0.81 8.98 1.39
CA GLY A 176 0.34 7.96 0.47
C GLY A 176 -1.14 7.64 0.65
N ILE A 177 -1.81 7.21 -0.43
CA ILE A 177 -3.20 6.76 -0.38
C ILE A 177 -3.49 5.73 -1.48
N ASP A 178 -4.32 4.74 -1.15
CA ASP A 178 -4.93 3.82 -2.10
C ASP A 178 -6.40 4.18 -2.35
N GLY A 179 -6.84 4.01 -3.60
CA GLY A 179 -8.22 4.31 -3.99
C GLY A 179 -8.63 3.69 -5.31
N TYR A 180 -9.84 3.14 -5.35
CA TYR A 180 -10.35 2.39 -6.50
C TYR A 180 -11.79 2.84 -6.82
N PHE A 181 -11.95 4.14 -7.09
CA PHE A 181 -13.24 4.75 -7.40
C PHE A 181 -13.81 4.19 -8.72
N GLY A 182 -15.10 3.90 -8.72
CA GLY A 182 -15.79 3.26 -9.84
C GLY A 182 -15.60 1.74 -9.92
N SER A 183 -14.81 1.12 -9.03
CA SER A 183 -14.66 -0.33 -8.95
C SER A 183 -14.86 -0.85 -7.53
N TRP A 184 -13.86 -0.74 -6.65
CA TRP A 184 -14.01 -1.10 -5.23
C TRP A 184 -14.78 -0.08 -4.40
N ALA A 185 -14.71 1.19 -4.78
CA ALA A 185 -15.49 2.27 -4.19
C ALA A 185 -16.49 2.83 -5.23
N PRO A 186 -17.62 3.41 -4.79
CA PRO A 186 -18.48 4.17 -5.69
C PRO A 186 -17.75 5.39 -6.26
N GLY A 187 -18.34 6.00 -7.30
CA GLY A 187 -17.82 7.22 -7.91
C GLY A 187 -16.95 6.96 -9.14
N GLY A 188 -16.00 7.86 -9.37
CA GLY A 188 -15.19 7.93 -10.59
C GLY A 188 -13.93 8.77 -10.40
N PRO A 189 -13.26 9.17 -11.51
CA PRO A 189 -12.10 10.04 -11.47
C PRO A 189 -12.31 11.30 -10.63
N GLU A 190 -13.50 11.91 -10.71
CA GLU A 190 -13.87 13.12 -9.96
C GLU A 190 -13.85 12.94 -8.43
N SER A 191 -13.93 11.70 -7.95
CA SER A 191 -13.91 11.39 -6.51
C SER A 191 -12.53 11.58 -5.86
N TRP A 192 -11.46 11.65 -6.66
CA TRP A 192 -10.10 11.84 -6.15
C TRP A 192 -9.86 13.21 -5.53
N LEU A 193 -10.35 14.29 -6.14
CA LEU A 193 -9.95 15.64 -5.74
C LEU A 193 -10.27 15.94 -4.26
N PRO A 194 -11.51 15.72 -3.76
CA PRO A 194 -11.81 15.94 -2.34
C PRO A 194 -10.94 15.12 -1.39
N VAL A 195 -10.57 13.89 -1.78
CA VAL A 195 -9.73 13.00 -0.97
C VAL A 195 -8.31 13.55 -0.88
N LEU A 196 -7.71 13.89 -2.01
CA LEU A 196 -6.35 14.41 -2.09
C LEU A 196 -6.22 15.78 -1.41
N GLU A 197 -7.21 16.66 -1.60
CA GLU A 197 -7.27 17.96 -0.93
C GLU A 197 -7.29 17.80 0.59
N GLU A 198 -8.09 16.86 1.10
CA GLU A 198 -8.17 16.65 2.54
C GLU A 198 -6.86 16.13 3.13
N ILE A 199 -6.26 15.12 2.48
CA ILE A 199 -4.97 14.55 2.90
C ILE A 199 -3.92 15.65 2.94
N HIS A 200 -3.78 16.41 1.85
CA HIS A 200 -2.82 17.51 1.78
C HIS A 200 -3.12 18.59 2.83
N ARG A 201 -4.41 18.91 3.06
CA ARG A 201 -4.80 19.90 4.06
C ARG A 201 -4.38 19.49 5.47
N VAL A 202 -4.46 18.21 5.81
CA VAL A 202 -4.10 17.67 7.13
C VAL A 202 -2.58 17.51 7.27
N THR A 203 -1.94 16.92 6.28
CA THR A 203 -0.53 16.48 6.37
C THR A 203 0.47 17.57 5.96
N LYS A 204 0.06 18.50 5.08
CA LYS A 204 0.89 19.59 4.54
C LYS A 204 2.15 19.14 3.78
N VAL A 205 2.25 17.85 3.46
CA VAL A 205 3.33 17.28 2.64
C VAL A 205 2.79 16.87 1.27
N PRO A 206 3.63 16.69 0.25
CA PRO A 206 3.19 16.19 -1.05
C PRO A 206 2.40 14.88 -0.93
N VAL A 207 1.47 14.65 -1.85
CA VAL A 207 0.64 13.44 -1.87
C VAL A 207 1.08 12.55 -3.04
N ILE A 208 1.10 11.24 -2.83
CA ILE A 208 1.29 10.22 -3.88
C ILE A 208 0.15 9.22 -3.80
N ILE A 209 -0.47 8.91 -4.94
CA ILE A 209 -1.44 7.81 -5.02
C ILE A 209 -0.66 6.50 -5.19
N HIS A 210 -0.66 5.65 -4.18
CA HIS A 210 0.13 4.41 -4.15
C HIS A 210 -0.50 3.27 -4.95
N GLU A 211 -1.83 3.26 -5.04
CA GLU A 211 -2.59 2.39 -5.91
C GLU A 211 -3.88 3.07 -6.35
N TRP A 212 -4.11 3.01 -7.66
CA TRP A 212 -5.41 3.24 -8.23
C TRP A 212 -5.59 2.42 -9.49
N GLY A 213 -6.83 2.16 -9.87
CA GLY A 213 -7.09 1.44 -11.10
C GLY A 213 -8.57 1.33 -11.40
N TYR A 214 -8.83 0.91 -12.63
CA TYR A 214 -10.16 0.59 -13.11
C TYR A 214 -10.03 -0.62 -14.03
N SER A 215 -10.77 -1.69 -13.76
CA SER A 215 -10.70 -2.94 -14.54
C SER A 215 -11.42 -2.76 -15.89
N SER A 216 -10.85 -3.28 -16.98
CA SER A 216 -11.55 -3.37 -18.28
C SER A 216 -12.34 -4.67 -18.43
N ILE A 217 -12.22 -5.59 -17.46
CA ILE A 217 -12.94 -6.86 -17.44
C ILE A 217 -13.82 -7.01 -16.20
N GLY A 218 -14.76 -7.94 -16.28
CA GLY A 218 -15.67 -8.32 -15.20
C GLY A 218 -17.07 -7.73 -15.37
N ARG A 219 -18.03 -8.26 -14.60
CA ARG A 219 -19.41 -7.77 -14.60
C ARG A 219 -19.76 -7.23 -13.23
N VAL A 220 -20.50 -6.14 -13.23
CA VAL A 220 -21.08 -5.58 -12.00
C VAL A 220 -22.12 -6.57 -11.48
N LYS A 221 -21.99 -6.96 -10.23
CA LYS A 221 -22.96 -7.80 -9.53
C LYS A 221 -23.86 -6.95 -8.64
N GLU A 222 -24.99 -7.52 -8.25
CA GLU A 222 -25.75 -6.98 -7.11
C GLU A 222 -24.93 -7.18 -5.84
N ARG A 223 -24.86 -6.14 -5.00
CA ARG A 223 -24.14 -6.21 -3.73
C ARG A 223 -24.87 -7.16 -2.77
N PRO A 224 -24.18 -8.14 -2.16
CA PRO A 224 -24.81 -9.00 -1.16
C PRO A 224 -25.38 -8.21 0.01
N LYS A 225 -26.49 -8.68 0.56
CA LYS A 225 -27.08 -8.13 1.79
C LYS A 225 -26.22 -8.52 3.01
N GLY A 226 -26.11 -7.62 3.97
CA GLY A 226 -25.35 -7.85 5.20
C GLY A 226 -23.85 -7.54 5.08
N SER A 227 -23.09 -7.97 6.08
CA SER A 227 -21.66 -7.72 6.18
C SER A 227 -20.84 -8.87 5.57
N PRO A 228 -19.68 -8.58 4.96
CA PRO A 228 -18.77 -9.64 4.51
C PRO A 228 -18.28 -10.47 5.72
N PRO A 229 -17.71 -11.67 5.47
CA PRO A 229 -17.14 -12.48 6.54
C PRO A 229 -16.08 -11.75 7.36
N GLU A 230 -15.88 -12.21 8.60
CA GLU A 230 -14.89 -11.63 9.50
C GLU A 230 -13.49 -11.54 8.84
N GLY A 231 -12.81 -10.43 9.12
CA GLY A 231 -11.50 -10.10 8.55
C GLY A 231 -11.55 -9.34 7.22
N TRP A 232 -12.74 -9.14 6.63
CA TRP A 232 -12.89 -8.39 5.37
C TRP A 232 -13.60 -7.06 5.57
N ASN A 233 -13.12 -6.05 4.83
CA ASN A 233 -13.67 -4.69 4.87
C ASN A 233 -14.80 -4.45 3.88
N GLY A 234 -14.95 -5.31 2.87
CA GLY A 234 -16.02 -5.20 1.88
C GLY A 234 -16.19 -6.47 1.08
N TRP A 235 -17.41 -6.68 0.57
CA TRP A 235 -17.74 -7.77 -0.33
C TRP A 235 -16.83 -7.79 -1.57
N ASN A 236 -16.46 -6.61 -2.06
CA ASN A 236 -15.55 -6.41 -3.20
C ASN A 236 -14.24 -7.18 -2.99
N CYS A 237 -13.66 -7.02 -1.78
CA CYS A 237 -12.41 -7.67 -1.42
C CYS A 237 -12.57 -9.18 -1.23
N TYR A 238 -13.71 -9.62 -0.67
CA TYR A 238 -14.01 -11.02 -0.36
C TYR A 238 -14.32 -11.85 -1.62
N GLU A 239 -15.27 -11.42 -2.43
CA GLU A 239 -15.70 -12.15 -3.64
C GLU A 239 -14.81 -11.90 -4.86
N LYS A 240 -13.92 -10.91 -4.79
CA LYS A 240 -13.13 -10.43 -5.94
C LYS A 240 -14.04 -10.09 -7.13
N ALA A 241 -15.13 -9.39 -6.88
CA ALA A 241 -16.16 -9.05 -7.86
C ALA A 241 -16.61 -7.60 -7.73
N TRP A 242 -16.87 -6.94 -8.86
CA TRP A 242 -17.24 -5.52 -8.91
C TRP A 242 -18.69 -5.30 -8.48
N TYR A 243 -18.92 -4.36 -7.57
CA TYR A 243 -20.27 -3.84 -7.25
C TYR A 243 -20.45 -2.36 -7.58
N ASN A 244 -19.42 -1.71 -8.14
CA ASN A 244 -19.51 -0.34 -8.61
C ASN A 244 -19.02 -0.29 -10.06
N VAL A 245 -19.47 0.72 -10.77
CA VAL A 245 -19.07 1.06 -12.14
C VAL A 245 -19.10 2.57 -12.25
N TRP A 246 -18.17 3.17 -13.00
CA TRP A 246 -18.14 4.63 -13.16
C TRP A 246 -19.24 5.11 -14.11
N LYS A 247 -19.29 4.55 -15.32
CA LYS A 247 -20.34 4.85 -16.31
C LYS A 247 -21.28 3.67 -16.46
N LYS A 248 -21.01 2.77 -17.38
CA LYS A 248 -21.98 1.74 -17.78
C LYS A 248 -21.44 0.34 -17.59
N GLU A 249 -20.17 0.07 -17.92
CA GLU A 249 -19.59 -1.27 -17.84
C GLU A 249 -18.06 -1.28 -17.69
N HIS A 250 -17.54 -2.39 -17.17
CA HIS A 250 -16.10 -2.66 -17.28
C HIS A 250 -15.78 -3.13 -18.70
N SER A 251 -15.17 -2.25 -19.48
CA SER A 251 -14.71 -2.50 -20.86
C SER A 251 -13.38 -1.77 -21.13
N GLU A 252 -12.66 -2.17 -22.18
CA GLU A 252 -11.42 -1.48 -22.59
C GLU A 252 -11.67 0.00 -22.93
N ALA A 253 -12.79 0.30 -23.59
CA ALA A 253 -13.16 1.68 -23.94
C ALA A 253 -13.42 2.53 -22.69
N GLU A 254 -14.19 2.02 -21.72
CA GLU A 254 -14.45 2.75 -20.48
C GLU A 254 -13.20 2.87 -19.61
N GLN A 255 -12.35 1.85 -19.56
CA GLN A 255 -11.07 1.94 -18.86
C GLN A 255 -10.18 3.02 -19.47
N ALA A 256 -10.07 3.10 -20.81
CA ALA A 256 -9.29 4.12 -21.48
C ALA A 256 -9.81 5.54 -21.17
N GLU A 257 -11.13 5.74 -21.20
CA GLU A 257 -11.75 7.02 -20.82
C GLU A 257 -11.54 7.36 -19.34
N PHE A 258 -11.65 6.37 -18.45
CA PHE A 258 -11.43 6.53 -17.02
C PHE A 258 -9.99 6.97 -16.74
N VAL A 259 -9.02 6.24 -17.30
CA VAL A 259 -7.60 6.54 -17.14
C VAL A 259 -7.27 7.92 -17.68
N LYS A 260 -7.81 8.28 -18.87
CA LYS A 260 -7.63 9.62 -19.43
C LYS A 260 -8.17 10.71 -18.49
N ALA A 261 -9.41 10.59 -18.04
CA ALA A 261 -10.03 11.57 -17.15
C ALA A 261 -9.30 11.70 -15.80
N ALA A 262 -8.85 10.59 -15.23
CA ALA A 262 -8.06 10.59 -13.99
C ALA A 262 -6.70 11.27 -14.20
N MET A 263 -5.98 10.96 -15.27
CA MET A 263 -4.68 11.57 -15.56
C MET A 263 -4.79 13.07 -15.86
N GLU A 264 -5.84 13.50 -16.57
CA GLU A 264 -6.13 14.93 -16.80
C GLU A 264 -6.41 15.67 -15.49
N LEU A 265 -7.20 15.06 -14.58
CA LEU A 265 -7.42 15.60 -13.24
C LEU A 265 -6.10 15.70 -12.46
N PHE A 266 -5.33 14.61 -12.41
CA PHE A 266 -4.09 14.54 -11.65
C PHE A 266 -3.05 15.56 -12.10
N ALA A 267 -2.93 15.78 -13.41
CA ALA A 267 -2.03 16.80 -13.96
C ALA A 267 -2.35 18.23 -13.49
N GLY A 268 -3.60 18.48 -13.08
CA GLY A 268 -4.05 19.76 -12.55
C GLY A 268 -3.84 19.97 -11.05
N ILE A 269 -3.34 18.98 -10.30
CA ILE A 269 -3.22 19.04 -8.83
C ILE A 269 -1.77 19.36 -8.43
N PRO A 270 -1.45 20.58 -7.95
CA PRO A 270 -0.05 21.01 -7.76
C PRO A 270 0.73 20.25 -6.69
N TYR A 271 0.04 19.70 -5.69
CA TYR A 271 0.65 18.96 -4.58
C TYR A 271 0.65 17.44 -4.78
N LEU A 272 0.12 16.95 -5.91
CA LEU A 272 0.17 15.54 -6.27
C LEU A 272 1.51 15.25 -6.95
N ALA A 273 2.42 14.59 -6.23
CA ALA A 273 3.79 14.34 -6.69
C ALA A 273 3.90 13.11 -7.61
N GLY A 274 2.92 12.19 -7.56
CA GLY A 274 2.94 11.00 -8.40
C GLY A 274 1.74 10.09 -8.18
N ASN A 275 1.63 9.07 -9.03
CA ASN A 275 0.62 8.03 -8.91
C ASN A 275 1.14 6.69 -9.44
N PHE A 276 0.59 5.60 -8.93
CA PHE A 276 0.90 4.23 -9.33
C PHE A 276 -0.39 3.50 -9.75
N PHE A 277 -0.47 3.13 -11.03
CA PHE A 277 -1.61 2.40 -11.57
C PHE A 277 -1.51 0.90 -11.27
N PHE A 278 -2.47 0.38 -10.51
CA PHE A 278 -2.64 -1.04 -10.22
C PHE A 278 -3.69 -1.65 -11.17
N ARG A 279 -3.31 -2.53 -12.09
CA ARG A 279 -1.96 -3.08 -12.34
C ARG A 279 -1.70 -3.23 -13.83
N TRP A 280 -0.45 -3.52 -14.20
CA TRP A 280 0.02 -3.58 -15.59
C TRP A 280 -0.92 -4.32 -16.57
N ARG A 281 -1.61 -5.36 -16.08
CA ARG A 281 -2.66 -6.05 -16.83
C ARG A 281 -3.73 -6.57 -15.89
N ASP A 282 -4.96 -6.62 -16.35
CA ASP A 282 -6.02 -7.26 -15.61
C ASP A 282 -5.69 -8.74 -15.32
N PRO A 283 -6.10 -9.28 -14.17
CA PRO A 283 -5.95 -10.69 -13.88
C PRO A 283 -6.71 -11.55 -14.89
N PRO A 284 -6.15 -12.70 -15.30
CA PRO A 284 -6.97 -13.72 -15.94
C PRO A 284 -8.13 -14.07 -14.99
N THR A 285 -9.34 -14.11 -15.55
CA THR A 285 -10.57 -14.50 -14.83
C THR A 285 -10.56 -15.97 -14.45
#